data_AF-A0A8H9GKP1-F1
#
_entry.id   AF-A0A8H9GKP1-F1
#
_cell.length_a   1.000
_cell.length_b   1.000
_cell.length_c   1.000
_cell.angle_alpha   90.00
_cell.angle_beta   90.00
_cell.angle_gamma   90.00
#
_symmetry.space_group_name_H-M   'P 1'
#
loop_
_entity.id
_entity.type
_entity.pdbx_description
1 polymer ?
#
loop_
_entity_poly.entity_id
_entity_poly.type
_entity_poly.pdbx_seq_one_letter_code
_entity_poly.pdbx_strand_id
1 'polypeptide(L)'
;MFPDLDLNDPTWGNLEDPDWSIEFNIGREDPVESIMLHVRGGGDVVEVIQRAARALGCRALDGSSGEFIEDGGADGWADFQAYRDSVLGQGGVS
;
A
#
# COMPACT_ATOMS: atom_id res chain seq x y z
N MET A 1 0.56 4.01 -15.99
CA MET A 1 1.07 5.23 -15.34
C MET A 1 -0.04 5.74 -14.43
N PHE A 2 0.26 6.08 -13.19
CA PHE A 2 -0.70 6.63 -12.24
C PHE A 2 -0.73 8.15 -12.43
N PRO A 3 -1.80 8.73 -12.99
CA PRO A 3 -1.84 10.17 -13.26
C PRO A 3 -1.86 11.00 -11.97
N ASP A 4 -2.39 10.45 -10.88
CA ASP A 4 -2.56 11.11 -9.59
C ASP A 4 -1.43 10.81 -8.59
N LEU A 5 -0.36 10.15 -9.03
CA LEU A 5 0.80 9.89 -8.20
C LEU A 5 1.67 11.16 -8.10
N ASP A 6 1.71 11.75 -6.91
CA ASP A 6 2.61 12.87 -6.59
C ASP A 6 3.97 12.33 -6.12
N LEU A 7 5.05 12.72 -6.81
CA LEU A 7 6.45 12.43 -6.48
C LEU A 7 7.32 13.71 -6.52
N ASN A 8 6.75 14.87 -6.18
CA ASN A 8 7.51 16.11 -6.14
C ASN A 8 8.63 16.09 -5.08
N ASP A 9 8.48 15.29 -4.02
CA ASP A 9 9.56 14.94 -3.10
C ASP A 9 10.22 13.63 -3.57
N PRO A 10 11.54 13.59 -3.83
CA PRO A 10 12.20 12.37 -4.30
C PRO A 10 12.26 11.25 -3.24
N THR A 11 11.94 11.55 -1.98
CA THR A 11 12.00 10.61 -0.85
C THR A 11 10.61 10.12 -0.41
N TRP A 12 9.55 10.67 -1.02
CA TRP A 12 8.17 10.47 -0.59
C TRP A 12 7.18 10.63 -1.74
N GLY A 13 6.15 9.79 -1.79
CA GLY A 13 5.04 9.95 -2.72
C GLY A 13 3.69 9.67 -2.12
N ASN A 14 2.63 10.15 -2.75
CA ASN A 14 1.25 9.82 -2.39
C ASN A 14 0.41 9.53 -3.64
N LEU A 15 -0.46 8.54 -3.55
CA LEU A 15 -1.52 8.24 -4.51
C LEU A 15 -2.85 8.20 -3.76
N GLU A 16 -3.78 9.04 -4.20
CA GLU A 16 -5.07 9.25 -3.55
C GLU A 16 -6.22 8.74 -4.41
N ASP A 17 -7.21 8.14 -3.78
CA ASP A 17 -8.50 7.74 -4.33
C ASP A 17 -9.59 8.07 -3.28
N PRO A 18 -10.87 8.27 -3.66
CA PRO A 18 -11.94 8.50 -2.68
C PRO A 18 -12.05 7.41 -1.59
N ASP A 19 -11.71 6.15 -1.90
CA ASP A 19 -11.90 5.03 -0.98
C ASP A 19 -10.62 4.59 -0.24
N TRP A 20 -9.44 4.93 -0.80
CA TRP A 20 -8.14 4.52 -0.26
C TRP A 20 -7.04 5.52 -0.57
N SER A 21 -5.94 5.43 0.17
CA SER A 21 -4.71 6.14 -0.16
C SER A 21 -3.48 5.27 0.06
N ILE A 22 -2.48 5.49 -0.78
CA ILE A 22 -1.17 4.82 -0.71
C ILE A 22 -0.09 5.88 -0.59
N GLU A 23 0.63 5.81 0.51
CA GLU A 23 1.83 6.60 0.76
C GLU A 23 3.06 5.76 0.42
N PHE A 24 3.97 6.35 -0.36
CA PHE A 24 5.23 5.75 -0.81
C PHE A 24 6.37 6.30 0.03
N ASN A 25 6.84 5.53 1.00
CA ASN A 25 8.02 5.84 1.78
C ASN A 25 9.27 5.32 1.06
N ILE A 26 9.92 6.19 0.27
CA ILE A 26 11.04 5.82 -0.62
C ILE A 26 12.38 5.89 0.12
N GLY A 27 12.52 6.87 1.01
CA GLY A 27 13.76 7.10 1.75
C GLY A 27 14.78 7.92 0.96
N ARG A 28 16.02 7.98 1.48
CA ARG A 28 17.12 8.82 0.95
C ARG A 28 18.29 8.01 0.41
N GLU A 29 18.20 6.68 0.42
CA GLU A 29 19.27 5.81 -0.02
C GLU A 29 19.45 5.89 -1.53
N ASP A 30 20.68 5.71 -2.00
CA ASP A 30 21.03 5.67 -3.42
C ASP A 30 22.11 4.58 -3.65
N PRO A 31 21.76 3.44 -4.26
CA PRO A 31 20.44 3.12 -4.81
C PRO A 31 19.40 2.84 -3.72
N VAL A 32 18.12 3.13 -4.02
CA VAL A 32 17.00 2.68 -3.19
C VAL A 32 16.82 1.18 -3.39
N GLU A 33 16.96 0.40 -2.32
CA GLU A 33 16.81 -1.08 -2.37
C GLU A 33 15.38 -1.55 -2.09
N SER A 34 14.59 -0.76 -1.36
CA SER A 34 13.20 -1.07 -1.03
C SER A 34 12.40 0.20 -0.72
N ILE A 35 11.08 0.12 -0.88
CA ILE A 35 10.12 1.20 -0.60
C ILE A 35 9.03 0.61 0.28
N MET A 36 8.64 1.32 1.35
CA MET A 36 7.51 0.91 2.17
C MET A 36 6.24 1.61 1.71
N LEU A 37 5.20 0.82 1.43
CA LEU A 37 3.87 1.34 1.10
C LEU A 37 3.00 1.35 2.36
N HIS A 38 2.48 2.52 2.71
CA HIS A 38 1.52 2.68 3.79
C HIS A 38 0.13 2.83 3.17
N VAL A 39 -0.71 1.83 3.36
CA VAL A 39 -2.03 1.75 2.71
C VAL A 39 -3.13 2.00 3.73
N ARG A 40 -4.06 2.91 3.39
CA ARG A 40 -5.17 3.33 4.24
C ARG A 40 -6.48 3.30 3.46
N GLY A 41 -7.61 3.25 4.18
CA GLY A 41 -8.94 3.17 3.59
C GLY A 41 -9.39 1.74 3.28
N GLY A 42 -10.39 1.57 2.43
CA GLY A 42 -10.95 0.26 2.08
C GLY A 42 -10.88 -0.04 0.59
N GLY A 43 -11.53 -1.13 0.18
CA GLY A 43 -11.65 -1.50 -1.23
C GLY A 43 -10.55 -2.45 -1.71
N ASP A 44 -10.43 -2.59 -3.03
CA ASP A 44 -9.48 -3.50 -3.67
C ASP A 44 -8.23 -2.75 -4.13
N VAL A 45 -7.31 -2.55 -3.17
CA VAL A 45 -6.06 -1.81 -3.38
C VAL A 45 -4.91 -2.72 -3.84
N VAL A 46 -5.10 -4.04 -3.82
CA VAL A 46 -4.03 -5.00 -4.09
C VAL A 46 -3.56 -4.92 -5.54
N GLU A 47 -4.48 -4.82 -6.50
CA GLU A 47 -4.12 -4.65 -7.91
C GLU A 47 -3.30 -3.35 -8.13
N VAL A 48 -3.66 -2.29 -7.41
CA VAL A 48 -2.96 -0.99 -7.45
C VAL A 48 -1.53 -1.15 -6.96
N ILE A 49 -1.33 -1.81 -5.81
CA ILE A 49 0.00 -2.11 -5.23
C ILE A 49 0.85 -2.90 -6.22
N GLN A 50 0.30 -3.96 -6.83
CA GLN A 50 1.03 -4.78 -7.79
C GLN A 50 1.42 -3.98 -9.04
N ARG A 51 0.53 -3.12 -9.54
CA ARG A 51 0.82 -2.23 -10.67
C ARG A 51 1.90 -1.20 -10.31
N ALA A 52 1.90 -0.67 -9.09
CA ALA A 52 2.94 0.21 -8.59
C ALA A 52 4.30 -0.49 -8.49
N ALA A 53 4.34 -1.69 -7.89
CA ALA A 53 5.55 -2.49 -7.82
C ALA A 53 6.12 -2.78 -9.21
N ARG A 54 5.28 -3.21 -10.17
CA ARG A 54 5.69 -3.42 -11.57
C ARG A 54 6.26 -2.16 -12.22
N ALA A 55 5.66 -0.99 -11.98
CA ALA A 55 6.13 0.28 -12.52
C ALA A 55 7.51 0.69 -11.95
N LEU A 56 7.78 0.31 -10.70
CA LEU A 56 9.04 0.55 -10.01
C LEU A 56 10.10 -0.53 -10.29
N GLY A 57 9.76 -1.59 -11.02
CA GLY A 57 10.64 -2.74 -11.24
C GLY A 57 10.82 -3.64 -10.00
N CYS A 58 9.92 -3.54 -9.04
CA CYS A 58 9.94 -4.26 -7.77
C CYS A 58 8.92 -5.42 -7.75
N ARG A 59 9.01 -6.25 -6.71
CA ARG A 59 7.96 -7.20 -6.31
C ARG A 59 7.34 -6.72 -5.00
N ALA A 60 6.02 -6.77 -4.90
CA ALA A 60 5.31 -6.40 -3.68
C ALA A 60 5.41 -7.54 -2.65
N LEU A 61 5.73 -7.19 -1.41
CA LEU A 61 5.82 -8.11 -0.28
C LEU A 61 4.81 -7.67 0.78
N ASP A 62 4.03 -8.61 1.29
CA ASP A 62 3.13 -8.37 2.41
C ASP A 62 3.93 -8.38 3.71
N GLY A 63 3.98 -7.25 4.39
CA GLY A 63 4.74 -7.09 5.64
C GLY A 63 4.19 -7.92 6.81
N SER A 64 2.96 -8.42 6.72
CA SER A 64 2.36 -9.26 7.76
C SER A 64 2.74 -10.73 7.64
N SER A 65 2.70 -11.27 6.42
CA SER A 65 3.02 -12.67 6.12
C SER A 65 4.49 -12.90 5.77
N GLY A 66 5.18 -11.86 5.28
CA GLY A 66 6.53 -11.96 4.73
C GLY A 66 6.58 -12.56 3.32
N GLU A 67 5.41 -12.88 2.74
CA GLU A 67 5.29 -13.50 1.42
C GLU A 67 5.10 -12.45 0.33
N PHE A 68 5.43 -12.81 -0.91
CA PHE A 68 5.17 -11.95 -2.06
C PHE A 68 3.69 -11.94 -2.41
N ILE A 69 3.18 -10.76 -2.77
CA ILE A 69 1.81 -10.60 -3.26
C ILE A 69 1.78 -11.01 -4.74
N GLU A 70 1.13 -12.12 -5.05
CA GLU A 70 0.98 -12.64 -6.41
C GLU A 70 -0.31 -12.14 -7.10
N ASP A 71 -0.36 -12.24 -8.43
CA ASP A 71 -1.55 -11.87 -9.22
C ASP A 71 -2.77 -12.68 -8.73
N GLY A 72 -3.84 -11.99 -8.33
CA GLY A 72 -5.05 -12.60 -7.79
C GLY A 72 -5.01 -12.97 -6.31
N GLY A 73 -3.92 -12.71 -5.58
CA GLY A 73 -3.85 -12.88 -4.13
C GLY A 73 -4.45 -11.69 -3.40
N ALA A 74 -5.61 -11.86 -2.75
CA ALA A 74 -6.32 -10.79 -2.03
C ALA A 74 -6.37 -11.00 -0.50
N ASP A 75 -5.86 -12.14 -0.03
CA ASP A 75 -6.20 -12.64 1.32
C ASP A 75 -5.59 -11.77 2.43
N GLY A 76 -4.32 -11.37 2.31
CA GLY A 76 -3.66 -10.56 3.34
C GLY A 76 -4.29 -9.17 3.56
N TRP A 77 -4.71 -8.48 2.49
CA TRP A 77 -5.36 -7.18 2.59
C TRP A 77 -6.77 -7.27 3.16
N ALA A 78 -7.56 -8.24 2.69
CA ALA A 78 -8.93 -8.44 3.19
C ALA A 78 -8.93 -8.80 4.69
N ASP A 79 -8.02 -9.68 5.13
CA ASP A 79 -7.86 -10.04 6.53
C ASP A 79 -7.38 -8.85 7.38
N PHE A 80 -6.41 -8.08 6.88
CA PHE A 80 -5.95 -6.86 7.54
C PHE A 80 -7.08 -5.84 7.68
N GLN A 81 -7.85 -5.61 6.61
CA GLN A 81 -8.98 -4.69 6.62
C GLN A 81 -10.04 -5.13 7.64
N ALA A 82 -10.43 -6.41 7.64
CA ALA A 82 -11.38 -6.96 8.59
C ALA A 82 -10.91 -6.81 10.03
N TYR A 83 -9.64 -7.12 10.31
CA TYR A 83 -9.03 -6.94 11.63
C TYR A 83 -9.06 -5.47 12.05
N ARG A 84 -8.56 -4.56 11.22
CA ARG A 84 -8.54 -3.12 11.49
C ARG A 84 -9.94 -2.57 11.77
N ASP A 85 -10.91 -2.91 10.93
CA ASP A 85 -12.29 -2.41 11.05
C ASP A 85 -12.94 -2.96 12.34
N SER A 86 -12.59 -4.17 12.76
CA SER A 86 -13.01 -4.72 14.06
C SER A 86 -12.44 -3.95 15.25
N VAL A 87 -11.18 -3.52 15.18
CA VAL A 87 -10.52 -2.75 16.24
C VAL A 87 -11.09 -1.33 16.32
N LEU A 88 -11.27 -0.67 15.16
CA LEU A 88 -11.84 0.68 15.09
C LEU A 88 -13.32 0.70 15.52
N GLY A 89 -14.10 -0.33 15.16
CA GLY A 89 -15.48 -0.49 15.62
C GLY A 89 -15.62 -0.70 17.13
N GLN A 90 -14.59 -1.20 17.80
CA GLN A 90 -14.55 -1.36 19.26
C GLN A 90 -14.14 -0.07 20.00
N GLY A 91 -13.56 0.91 19.32
CA GLY A 91 -13.18 2.22 19.88
C GLY A 91 -14.25 3.30 19.72
N GLY A 92 -15.35 3.02 19.00
CA GLY A 92 -16.44 3.94 18.68
C GLY A 92 -17.53 4.03 19.74
N VAL A 93 -17.19 4.03 21.04
CA VAL A 93 -18.05 4.59 22.09
C VAL A 93 -17.17 5.25 23.14
N SER A 94 -16.98 6.57 23.02
CA SER A 94 -16.86 7.49 24.15
C SER A 94 -17.23 8.91 23.73
#